data_AF-A0A533WME6-F1
#
_entry.id   AF-A0A533WME6-F1
#
_cell.length_a   1.000
_cell.length_b   1.000
_cell.length_c   1.000
_cell.angle_alpha   90.00
_cell.angle_beta   90.00
_cell.angle_gamma   90.00
#
_symmetry.space_group_name_H-M   'P 1'
#
loop_
_entity.id
_entity.type
_entity.pdbx_description
1 polymer ?
#
loop_
_entity_poly.entity_id
_entity_poly.type
_entity_poly.pdbx_seq_one_letter_code
_entity_poly.pdbx_strand_id
1 'polypeptide(L)'
;MHLLDNYSQTFLTTNQERNDKQRENFKIATFSLVSSKLNMGIQNTGDIPINITRLWVQNTTASGDWFRTYTVNTVVSPGATASNIGQSLPLYIDSAKSYNIKLVTERGNSQQFALNSAGSAPLNIQLLALPAATPSGLTAELVMIVTNNGSSTLTNISPEQPFNPPPTGSALCTYGTAKPPKYDVLPPGGTATFTWDVVVSGQPNDSCTFTANIKNGYPGNTATAKFTVTTLKVTSTDWATNTGIMTIQYTSFQWSQGNNQWNKSWQLSKSNPTVFSLNVTNSNATSGSNFYMSSKTSLVFHQIGNSGDLQFFVVNGVDITGSTPTINTPYTCTGPPTDDFCVNIPPKGWKIVYFGAKTSSGTTVGSFPSTGQDLAYLAVFGKYASSQSASGNEYAQNLPYIALNIP
;
A
#
# COMPACT_ATOMS: atom_id res chain seq x y z
N MET A 1 -3.15 -23.37 73.45
CA MET A 1 -2.65 -22.07 72.94
C MET A 1 -2.18 -22.14 71.49
N HIS A 2 -1.66 -23.27 71.00
CA HIS A 2 -1.12 -23.38 69.62
C HIS A 2 -2.12 -23.31 68.45
N LEU A 3 -3.42 -23.55 68.65
CA LEU A 3 -4.38 -23.59 67.53
C LEU A 3 -4.79 -22.19 67.02
N LEU A 4 -4.91 -21.21 67.92
CA LEU A 4 -5.24 -19.83 67.54
C LEU A 4 -4.05 -19.16 66.84
N ASP A 5 -2.83 -19.35 67.37
CA ASP A 5 -1.61 -18.81 66.78
C ASP A 5 -1.34 -19.39 65.39
N ASN A 6 -1.56 -20.70 65.21
CA ASN A 6 -1.44 -21.36 63.90
C ASN A 6 -2.51 -20.85 62.90
N TYR A 7 -3.73 -20.59 63.35
CA TYR A 7 -4.79 -20.03 62.51
C TYR A 7 -4.47 -18.59 62.09
N SER A 8 -4.04 -17.74 63.01
CA SER A 8 -3.66 -16.36 62.74
C SER A 8 -2.47 -16.26 61.79
N GLN A 9 -1.44 -17.09 61.96
CA GLN A 9 -0.30 -17.12 61.03
C GLN A 9 -0.71 -17.60 59.63
N THR A 10 -1.52 -18.65 59.55
CA THR A 10 -1.99 -19.17 58.26
C THR A 10 -2.85 -18.14 57.52
N PHE A 11 -3.72 -17.42 58.23
CA PHE A 11 -4.56 -16.37 57.65
C PHE A 11 -3.72 -15.20 57.13
N LEU A 12 -2.74 -14.73 57.90
CA LEU A 12 -1.84 -13.65 57.50
C LEU A 12 -1.00 -14.03 56.28
N THR A 13 -0.37 -15.21 56.30
CA THR A 13 0.43 -15.71 55.17
C THR A 13 -0.42 -15.87 53.90
N THR A 14 -1.62 -16.46 54.01
CA THR A 14 -2.53 -16.62 52.87
C THR A 14 -2.99 -15.27 52.31
N ASN A 15 -3.26 -14.29 53.17
CA ASN A 15 -3.63 -12.94 52.72
C ASN A 15 -2.47 -12.22 52.04
N GLN A 16 -1.26 -12.38 52.58
CA GLN A 16 -0.05 -11.83 51.98
C GLN A 16 0.20 -12.45 50.60
N GLU A 17 0.13 -13.78 50.47
CA GLU A 17 0.27 -14.48 49.19
C GLU A 17 -0.78 -14.04 48.16
N ARG A 18 -2.04 -13.86 48.58
CA ARG A 18 -3.11 -13.35 47.71
C ARG A 18 -2.84 -11.92 47.24
N ASN A 19 -2.38 -11.05 48.15
CA ASN A 19 -2.05 -9.66 47.83
C ASN A 19 -0.86 -9.62 46.85
N ASP A 20 0.20 -10.37 47.13
CA ASP A 20 1.37 -10.46 46.25
C ASP A 20 0.99 -11.04 44.88
N LYS A 21 0.11 -12.04 44.83
CA LYS A 21 -0.43 -12.55 43.58
C LYS A 21 -1.21 -11.49 42.79
N GLN A 22 -1.95 -10.61 43.45
CA GLN A 22 -2.67 -9.52 42.76
C GLN A 22 -1.73 -8.43 42.23
N ARG A 23 -0.60 -8.21 42.91
CA ARG A 23 0.42 -7.22 42.52
C ARG A 23 1.41 -7.76 41.47
N GLU A 24 1.38 -9.06 41.23
CA GLU A 24 2.16 -9.72 40.20
C GLU A 24 1.45 -9.64 38.85
N ASN A 25 2.06 -8.97 37.87
CA ASN A 25 1.54 -8.91 36.51
C ASN A 25 2.68 -8.90 35.50
N PHE A 26 2.46 -9.48 34.32
CA PHE A 26 3.47 -9.54 33.28
C PHE A 26 2.83 -9.68 31.91
N LYS A 27 3.60 -9.34 30.87
CA LYS A 27 3.21 -9.48 29.48
C LYS A 27 4.37 -9.97 28.62
N ILE A 28 4.04 -10.47 27.44
CA ILE A 28 5.02 -10.79 26.41
C ILE A 28 5.36 -9.48 25.71
N ALA A 29 6.59 -9.00 25.89
CA ALA A 29 7.06 -7.76 25.31
C ALA A 29 7.62 -7.97 23.90
N THR A 30 8.35 -9.06 23.69
CA THR A 30 8.88 -9.42 22.37
C THR A 30 8.76 -10.92 22.14
N PHE A 31 8.65 -11.30 20.87
CA PHE A 31 8.58 -12.69 20.46
C PHE A 31 9.32 -12.87 19.14
N SER A 32 10.19 -13.87 19.06
CA SER A 32 10.78 -14.32 17.80
C SER A 32 11.10 -15.82 17.85
N LEU A 33 11.35 -16.40 16.69
CA LEU A 33 11.94 -17.72 16.58
C LEU A 33 13.38 -17.58 16.11
N VAL A 34 14.33 -18.03 16.94
CA VAL A 34 15.77 -18.08 16.60
C VAL A 34 16.16 -19.54 16.48
N SER A 35 16.62 -19.95 15.30
CA SER A 35 16.94 -21.35 14.98
C SER A 35 15.79 -22.31 15.32
N SER A 36 14.56 -21.92 14.98
CA SER A 36 13.31 -22.64 15.27
C SER A 36 13.02 -22.85 16.77
N LYS A 37 13.67 -22.10 17.67
CA LYS A 37 13.39 -22.11 19.11
C LYS A 37 12.71 -20.82 19.55
N LEU A 38 11.90 -20.91 20.60
CA LEU A 38 11.25 -19.76 21.22
C LEU A 38 12.30 -18.77 21.76
N ASN A 39 12.25 -17.54 21.30
CA ASN A 39 13.01 -16.42 21.85
C ASN A 39 12.02 -15.35 22.33
N MET A 40 11.58 -15.49 23.58
CA MET A 40 10.58 -14.61 24.17
C MET A 40 11.23 -13.57 25.08
N GLY A 41 10.77 -12.32 24.96
CA GLY A 41 11.01 -11.25 25.92
C GLY A 41 9.79 -11.09 26.82
N ILE A 42 9.95 -11.30 28.12
CA ILE A 42 8.88 -11.17 29.10
C ILE A 42 9.13 -9.96 29.98
N GLN A 43 8.18 -9.03 29.99
CA GLN A 43 8.24 -7.82 30.81
C GLN A 43 7.37 -7.98 32.05
N ASN A 44 7.95 -7.69 33.21
CA ASN A 44 7.21 -7.57 34.45
C ASN A 44 6.53 -6.18 34.50
N THR A 45 5.20 -6.19 34.52
CA THR A 45 4.37 -4.97 34.57
C THR A 45 3.70 -4.78 35.92
N GLY A 46 4.00 -5.63 36.90
CA GLY A 46 3.54 -5.52 38.28
C GLY A 46 4.54 -4.82 39.19
N ASP A 47 4.19 -4.74 40.47
CA ASP A 47 4.94 -3.98 41.48
C ASP A 47 5.97 -4.82 42.24
N ILE A 48 5.99 -6.13 42.02
CA ILE A 48 6.88 -7.06 42.72
C ILE A 48 7.64 -7.96 41.72
N PRO A 49 8.85 -8.44 42.06
CA PRO A 49 9.58 -9.39 41.22
C PRO A 49 8.77 -10.66 40.95
N ILE A 50 8.85 -11.13 39.71
CA ILE A 50 8.23 -12.39 39.28
C ILE A 50 9.30 -13.44 39.02
N ASN A 51 8.97 -14.70 39.27
CA ASN A 51 9.77 -15.84 38.85
C ASN A 51 8.94 -16.72 37.93
N ILE A 52 9.34 -16.84 36.67
CA ILE A 52 8.70 -17.68 35.67
C ILE A 52 9.24 -19.10 35.84
N THR A 53 8.38 -20.02 36.29
CA THR A 53 8.79 -21.37 36.69
C THR A 53 8.43 -22.44 35.67
N ARG A 54 7.40 -22.21 34.84
CA ARG A 54 6.95 -23.20 33.86
C ARG A 54 6.55 -22.58 32.53
N LEU A 55 6.85 -23.32 31.47
CA LEU A 55 6.36 -23.11 30.12
C LEU A 55 5.56 -24.33 29.70
N TRP A 56 4.29 -24.13 29.36
CA TRP A 56 3.43 -25.18 28.82
C TRP A 56 3.25 -24.91 27.34
N VAL A 57 3.38 -25.96 26.52
CA VAL A 57 3.25 -25.88 25.08
C VAL A 57 2.37 -27.00 24.61
N GLN A 58 1.29 -26.63 23.92
CA GLN A 58 0.42 -27.56 23.21
C GLN A 58 0.54 -27.27 21.72
N ASN A 59 0.82 -28.27 20.91
CA ASN A 59 0.60 -28.18 19.47
C ASN A 59 -0.89 -28.38 19.21
N THR A 60 -1.55 -27.40 18.61
CA THR A 60 -3.00 -27.44 18.34
C THR A 60 -3.33 -27.76 16.89
N THR A 61 -2.33 -28.13 16.08
CA THR A 61 -2.53 -28.51 14.68
C THR A 61 -3.27 -29.83 14.60
N ALA A 62 -4.37 -29.88 13.82
CA ALA A 62 -5.29 -31.00 13.75
C ALA A 62 -4.65 -32.38 13.48
N SER A 63 -3.52 -32.43 12.76
CA SER A 63 -2.82 -33.67 12.40
C SER A 63 -1.67 -34.06 13.33
N GLY A 64 -1.52 -33.44 14.51
CA GLY A 64 -0.39 -33.73 15.40
C GLY A 64 -0.46 -33.11 16.78
N ASP A 65 -1.65 -33.10 17.40
CA ASP A 65 -1.85 -32.56 18.75
C ASP A 65 -0.95 -33.27 19.77
N TRP A 66 -0.27 -32.48 20.59
CA TRP A 66 0.53 -32.96 21.71
C TRP A 66 0.68 -31.86 22.75
N PHE A 67 0.94 -32.27 23.99
CA PHE A 67 1.19 -31.36 25.11
C PHE A 67 2.50 -31.69 25.83
N ARG A 68 3.30 -30.65 26.14
CA ARG A 68 4.52 -30.77 26.95
C ARG A 68 4.65 -29.60 27.92
N THR A 69 5.31 -29.86 29.04
CA THR A 69 5.69 -28.84 30.01
C THR A 69 7.21 -28.80 30.13
N TYR A 70 7.74 -27.60 30.36
CA TYR A 70 9.15 -27.34 30.54
C TYR A 70 9.34 -26.49 31.79
N THR A 71 10.39 -26.80 32.54
CA THR A 71 10.82 -25.96 33.65
C THR A 71 11.54 -24.74 33.09
N VAL A 72 11.11 -23.57 33.53
CA VAL A 72 11.79 -22.29 33.33
C VAL A 72 12.23 -21.82 34.71
N ASN A 73 13.28 -21.02 34.81
CA ASN A 73 13.69 -20.42 36.08
C ASN A 73 14.25 -19.03 35.79
N THR A 74 13.36 -18.08 35.56
CA THR A 74 13.74 -16.73 35.15
C THR A 74 13.06 -15.71 36.04
N VAL A 75 13.88 -14.99 36.80
CA VAL A 75 13.44 -13.89 37.66
C VAL A 75 13.43 -12.59 36.85
N VAL A 76 12.35 -11.82 36.96
CA VAL A 76 12.20 -10.52 36.29
C VAL A 76 11.77 -9.47 37.31
N SER A 77 12.63 -8.46 37.50
CA SER A 77 12.34 -7.34 38.40
C SER A 77 11.22 -6.44 37.85
N PRO A 78 10.48 -5.70 38.69
CA PRO A 78 9.46 -4.74 38.24
C PRO A 78 9.98 -3.80 37.15
N GLY A 79 9.21 -3.64 36.07
CA GLY A 79 9.55 -2.79 34.92
C GLY A 79 10.59 -3.36 33.95
N ALA A 80 11.35 -4.39 34.35
CA ALA A 80 12.38 -5.00 33.51
C ALA A 80 11.80 -6.02 32.51
N THR A 81 12.58 -6.31 31.47
CA THR A 81 12.30 -7.35 30.48
C THR A 81 13.40 -8.40 30.52
N ALA A 82 13.05 -9.67 30.72
CA ALA A 82 13.96 -10.80 30.52
C ALA A 82 13.84 -11.34 29.10
N SER A 83 14.96 -11.54 28.41
CA SER A 83 15.03 -12.04 27.03
C SER A 83 15.47 -13.49 26.96
N ASN A 84 15.40 -14.10 25.77
CA ASN A 84 15.87 -15.47 25.49
C ASN A 84 15.13 -16.58 26.24
N ILE A 85 13.93 -16.30 26.75
CA ILE A 85 13.12 -17.32 27.41
C ILE A 85 12.66 -18.32 26.34
N GLY A 86 13.06 -19.59 26.52
CA GLY A 86 12.79 -20.69 25.61
C GLY A 86 13.99 -21.18 24.78
N GLN A 87 15.09 -20.43 24.71
CA GLN A 87 16.26 -20.77 23.87
C GLN A 87 17.04 -21.99 24.38
N SER A 88 17.11 -22.18 25.69
CA SER A 88 17.78 -23.31 26.34
C SER A 88 16.94 -24.59 26.35
N LEU A 89 15.65 -24.51 25.99
CA LEU A 89 14.77 -25.66 26.06
C LEU A 89 15.02 -26.62 24.88
N PRO A 90 14.84 -27.93 25.08
CA PRO A 90 14.83 -28.93 24.00
C PRO A 90 13.47 -28.90 23.26
N LEU A 91 13.01 -27.71 22.90
CA LEU A 91 11.76 -27.47 22.19
C LEU A 91 12.06 -26.77 20.87
N TYR A 92 11.68 -27.41 19.78
CA TYR A 92 11.72 -26.84 18.44
C TYR A 92 10.29 -26.58 17.97
N ILE A 93 10.04 -25.35 17.57
CA ILE A 93 8.78 -24.89 17.01
C ILE A 93 8.83 -25.07 15.51
N ASP A 94 7.87 -25.81 15.00
CA ASP A 94 7.62 -25.88 13.56
C ASP A 94 6.77 -24.67 13.17
N SER A 95 7.31 -23.77 12.34
CA SER A 95 6.59 -22.59 11.85
C SER A 95 5.34 -22.93 11.02
N ALA A 96 5.19 -24.17 10.55
CA ALA A 96 4.02 -24.65 9.85
C ALA A 96 2.90 -25.17 10.79
N LYS A 97 3.13 -25.19 12.10
CA LYS A 97 2.18 -25.71 13.10
C LYS A 97 1.74 -24.63 14.07
N SER A 98 0.50 -24.77 14.54
CA SER A 98 -0.15 -23.92 15.55
C SER A 98 0.17 -24.40 16.96
N TYR A 99 0.40 -23.48 17.89
CA TYR A 99 0.64 -23.80 19.29
C TYR A 99 -0.10 -22.89 20.25
N ASN A 100 -0.57 -23.46 21.36
CA ASN A 100 -0.97 -22.72 22.55
C ASN A 100 0.18 -22.77 23.56
N ILE A 101 0.63 -21.59 24.00
CA ILE A 101 1.74 -21.46 24.94
C ILE A 101 1.26 -20.74 26.19
N LYS A 102 1.57 -21.29 27.36
CA LYS A 102 1.25 -20.69 28.66
C LYS A 102 2.51 -20.61 29.51
N LEU A 103 2.81 -19.40 29.98
CA LEU A 103 3.84 -19.14 30.98
C LEU A 103 3.18 -19.08 32.35
N VAL A 104 3.80 -19.70 33.34
CA VAL A 104 3.31 -19.73 34.73
C VAL A 104 4.41 -19.27 35.66
N THR A 105 4.07 -18.40 36.58
CA THR A 105 4.96 -17.91 37.63
C THR A 105 4.89 -18.79 38.88
N GLU A 106 5.85 -18.60 39.79
CA GLU A 106 5.88 -19.28 41.09
C GLU A 106 4.61 -19.06 41.92
N ARG A 107 4.02 -17.85 41.88
CA ARG A 107 2.77 -17.51 42.59
C ARG A 107 1.51 -17.92 41.82
N GLY A 108 1.67 -18.59 40.68
CA GLY A 108 0.59 -19.17 39.89
C GLY A 108 -0.21 -18.18 39.05
N ASN A 109 0.33 -16.98 38.78
CA ASN A 109 -0.19 -16.17 37.67
C ASN A 109 0.31 -16.73 36.35
N SER A 110 -0.46 -16.48 35.30
CA SER A 110 -0.12 -17.03 34.00
C SER A 110 -0.51 -16.11 32.87
N GLN A 111 0.33 -16.10 31.83
CA GLN A 111 0.02 -15.49 30.55
C GLN A 111 -0.02 -16.56 29.49
N GLN A 112 -1.10 -16.55 28.71
CA GLN A 112 -1.31 -17.48 27.61
C GLN A 112 -1.36 -16.70 26.30
N PHE A 113 -0.74 -17.27 25.27
CA PHE A 113 -0.73 -16.72 23.93
C PHE A 113 -0.74 -17.85 22.90
N ALA A 114 -1.21 -17.52 21.70
CA ALA A 114 -1.19 -18.43 20.57
C ALA A 114 0.00 -18.09 19.67
N LEU A 115 0.69 -19.12 19.21
CA LEU A 115 1.82 -19.02 18.29
C LEU A 115 1.48 -19.69 16.97
N ASN A 116 1.81 -19.00 15.87
CA ASN A 116 1.55 -19.46 14.50
C ASN A 116 0.08 -19.88 14.33
N SER A 117 -0.83 -19.25 15.06
CA SER A 117 -2.25 -19.59 15.11
C SER A 117 -3.01 -18.30 15.31
N ALA A 118 -3.87 -17.97 14.36
CA ALA A 118 -4.86 -16.92 14.52
C ALA A 118 -6.04 -17.45 15.34
N GLY A 119 -5.81 -17.69 16.65
CA GLY A 119 -6.82 -18.08 17.65
C GLY A 119 -7.54 -19.41 17.40
N SER A 120 -8.24 -19.91 18.42
CA SER A 120 -9.27 -20.95 18.28
C SER A 120 -10.60 -20.39 17.74
N ALA A 121 -10.60 -19.13 17.31
CA ALA A 121 -11.76 -18.36 16.90
C ALA A 121 -11.40 -17.52 15.67
N PRO A 122 -12.36 -17.21 14.79
CA PRO A 122 -12.12 -16.40 13.61
C PRO A 122 -11.69 -14.98 13.99
N LEU A 123 -10.60 -14.51 13.39
CA LEU A 123 -10.20 -13.11 13.38
C LEU A 123 -11.06 -12.29 12.44
N ASN A 124 -11.22 -11.01 12.72
CA ASN A 124 -11.81 -10.09 11.74
C ASN A 124 -10.78 -9.77 10.65
N ILE A 125 -11.00 -10.32 9.44
CA ILE A 125 -10.15 -10.12 8.27
C ILE A 125 -10.93 -9.29 7.24
N GLN A 126 -10.31 -8.24 6.74
CA GLN A 126 -10.79 -7.47 5.61
C GLN A 126 -9.75 -7.54 4.49
N LEU A 127 -10.23 -7.62 3.25
CA LEU A 127 -9.38 -7.58 2.07
C LEU A 127 -9.92 -6.51 1.12
N LEU A 128 -9.06 -5.61 0.67
CA LEU A 128 -9.42 -4.45 -0.14
C LEU A 128 -8.57 -4.42 -1.40
N ALA A 129 -9.20 -4.19 -2.54
CA ALA A 129 -8.54 -3.96 -3.83
C ALA A 129 -8.51 -2.44 -4.10
N LEU A 130 -7.32 -1.86 -4.27
CA LEU A 130 -7.11 -0.42 -4.37
C LEU A 130 -6.27 -0.06 -5.62
N PRO A 131 -6.87 0.57 -6.64
CA PRO A 131 -8.31 0.66 -6.88
C PRO A 131 -8.91 -0.71 -7.28
N ALA A 132 -10.18 -0.95 -6.94
CA ALA A 132 -10.89 -2.18 -7.31
C ALA A 132 -11.14 -2.31 -8.83
N ALA A 133 -11.11 -1.17 -9.52
CA ALA A 133 -11.17 -1.07 -10.98
C ALA A 133 -9.80 -0.58 -11.46
N THR A 134 -9.06 -1.43 -12.16
CA THR A 134 -7.70 -1.11 -12.63
C THR A 134 -7.56 -1.39 -14.12
N PRO A 135 -6.91 -0.52 -14.90
CA PRO A 135 -6.57 -0.82 -16.28
C PRO A 135 -5.62 -2.00 -16.40
N SER A 136 -5.74 -2.72 -17.53
CA SER A 136 -4.91 -3.88 -17.84
C SER A 136 -3.41 -3.55 -17.81
N GLY A 137 -2.62 -4.35 -17.09
CA GLY A 137 -1.16 -4.24 -17.00
C GLY A 137 -0.63 -3.22 -16.00
N LEU A 138 -1.50 -2.44 -15.32
CA LEU A 138 -1.07 -1.50 -14.29
C LEU A 138 -0.97 -2.17 -12.91
N THR A 139 -0.03 -1.67 -12.11
CA THR A 139 0.11 -2.09 -10.71
C THR A 139 -0.95 -1.41 -9.84
N ALA A 140 -1.72 -2.23 -9.13
CA ALA A 140 -2.64 -1.86 -8.08
C ALA A 140 -2.17 -2.44 -6.73
N GLU A 141 -2.84 -2.07 -5.65
CA GLU A 141 -2.53 -2.55 -4.31
C GLU A 141 -3.66 -3.42 -3.77
N LEU A 142 -3.30 -4.57 -3.22
CA LEU A 142 -4.20 -5.39 -2.40
C LEU A 142 -3.83 -5.18 -0.94
N VAL A 143 -4.81 -4.87 -0.09
CA VAL A 143 -4.59 -4.57 1.34
C VAL A 143 -5.41 -5.55 2.18
N MET A 144 -4.74 -6.33 3.02
CA MET A 144 -5.36 -7.19 4.03
C MET A 144 -5.20 -6.57 5.40
N ILE A 145 -6.31 -6.37 6.10
CA ILE A 145 -6.35 -5.84 7.46
C ILE A 145 -6.86 -6.95 8.37
N VAL A 146 -6.09 -7.25 9.41
CA VAL A 146 -6.37 -8.33 10.36
C VAL A 146 -6.49 -7.74 11.75
N THR A 147 -7.67 -7.86 12.37
CA THR A 147 -7.90 -7.38 13.73
C THR A 147 -8.05 -8.55 14.68
N ASN A 148 -7.27 -8.54 15.77
CA ASN A 148 -7.40 -9.52 16.85
C ASN A 148 -8.60 -9.16 17.74
N ASN A 149 -9.75 -9.72 17.42
CA ASN A 149 -10.98 -9.66 18.22
C ASN A 149 -11.03 -10.70 19.37
N GLY A 150 -9.94 -11.44 19.59
CA GLY A 150 -9.81 -12.41 20.69
C GLY A 150 -9.35 -11.78 22.01
N SER A 151 -9.29 -12.60 23.06
CA SER A 151 -8.84 -12.19 24.40
C SER A 151 -7.36 -12.43 24.67
N SER A 152 -6.66 -13.18 23.80
CA SER A 152 -5.24 -13.50 23.94
C SER A 152 -4.38 -12.80 22.89
N THR A 153 -3.10 -12.61 23.22
CA THR A 153 -2.12 -12.08 22.26
C THR A 153 -1.78 -13.17 21.24
N LEU A 154 -1.70 -12.79 19.97
CA LEU A 154 -1.27 -13.66 18.89
C LEU A 154 0.18 -13.33 18.50
N THR A 155 0.92 -14.33 18.02
CA THR A 155 2.33 -14.14 17.65
C THR A 155 2.65 -14.80 16.31
N ASN A 156 3.62 -14.20 15.59
CA ASN A 156 4.07 -14.62 14.27
C ASN A 156 2.92 -14.71 13.23
N ILE A 157 2.11 -13.65 13.16
CA ILE A 157 1.00 -13.55 12.20
C ILE A 157 1.54 -13.26 10.81
N SER A 158 1.23 -14.12 9.86
CA SER A 158 1.56 -13.94 8.44
C SER A 158 0.40 -14.37 7.55
N PRO A 159 0.15 -13.69 6.42
CA PRO A 159 -0.81 -14.16 5.44
C PRO A 159 -0.38 -15.50 4.84
N GLU A 160 -1.35 -16.29 4.38
CA GLU A 160 -1.08 -17.48 3.58
C GLU A 160 -0.49 -17.06 2.23
N GLN A 161 0.71 -17.57 1.90
CA GLN A 161 1.37 -17.36 0.61
C GLN A 161 2.01 -18.66 0.09
N PRO A 162 1.83 -19.01 -1.20
CA PRO A 162 0.97 -18.35 -2.18
C PRO A 162 -0.51 -18.39 -1.77
N PHE A 163 -1.35 -17.53 -2.36
CA PHE A 163 -2.78 -17.54 -2.05
C PHE A 163 -3.36 -18.94 -2.27
N ASN A 164 -4.13 -19.43 -1.30
CA ASN A 164 -4.78 -20.73 -1.34
C ASN A 164 -6.26 -20.59 -0.91
N PRO A 165 -7.23 -20.62 -1.84
CA PRO A 165 -7.06 -20.94 -3.26
C PRO A 165 -6.30 -19.85 -4.04
N PRO A 166 -5.64 -20.21 -5.16
CA PRO A 166 -5.07 -19.22 -6.08
C PRO A 166 -6.13 -18.21 -6.54
N PRO A 167 -5.73 -16.99 -6.96
CA PRO A 167 -6.68 -16.02 -7.49
C PRO A 167 -7.48 -16.62 -8.65
N THR A 168 -8.78 -16.39 -8.66
CA THR A 168 -9.71 -16.96 -9.64
C THR A 168 -10.36 -15.86 -10.49
N GLY A 169 -10.73 -16.16 -11.73
CA GLY A 169 -11.41 -15.22 -12.61
C GLY A 169 -10.95 -15.37 -14.06
N SER A 170 -11.36 -14.43 -14.91
CA SER A 170 -11.01 -14.40 -16.34
C SER A 170 -9.75 -13.57 -16.64
N ALA A 171 -9.34 -12.66 -15.73
CA ALA A 171 -8.11 -11.89 -15.88
C ALA A 171 -6.89 -12.67 -15.39
N LEU A 172 -5.73 -12.44 -16.01
CA LEU A 172 -4.43 -12.86 -15.50
C LEU A 172 -4.00 -11.94 -14.36
N CYS A 173 -3.75 -12.53 -13.18
CA CYS A 173 -3.27 -11.81 -12.01
C CYS A 173 -1.88 -12.29 -11.60
N THR A 174 -0.97 -11.35 -11.42
CA THR A 174 0.31 -11.58 -10.73
C THR A 174 0.39 -10.72 -9.49
N TYR A 175 1.11 -11.20 -8.47
CA TYR A 175 1.23 -10.53 -7.19
C TYR A 175 2.62 -10.74 -6.59
N GLY A 176 3.11 -9.74 -5.87
CA GLY A 176 4.38 -9.81 -5.14
C GLY A 176 4.30 -10.56 -3.81
N THR A 177 5.32 -10.40 -2.98
CA THR A 177 5.32 -10.86 -1.58
C THR A 177 4.57 -9.88 -0.68
N ALA A 178 3.97 -10.37 0.41
CA ALA A 178 3.32 -9.51 1.40
C ALA A 178 4.30 -8.50 2.05
N LYS A 179 3.84 -7.26 2.25
CA LYS A 179 4.60 -6.18 2.89
C LYS A 179 3.83 -5.61 4.09
N PRO A 180 4.36 -5.67 5.33
CA PRO A 180 5.47 -6.54 5.75
C PRO A 180 5.10 -8.03 5.60
N PRO A 181 6.05 -8.98 5.59
CA PRO A 181 5.73 -10.40 5.42
C PRO A 181 5.07 -11.04 6.66
N LYS A 182 5.27 -10.46 7.85
CA LYS A 182 4.71 -10.94 9.12
C LYS A 182 4.67 -9.84 10.18
N TYR A 183 3.86 -10.05 11.22
CA TYR A 183 3.91 -9.32 12.49
C TYR A 183 4.27 -10.30 13.61
N ASP A 184 5.25 -9.94 14.43
CA ASP A 184 5.71 -10.82 15.50
C ASP A 184 4.71 -10.93 16.65
N VAL A 185 3.95 -9.87 16.94
CA VAL A 185 2.97 -9.81 18.03
C VAL A 185 1.74 -9.02 17.57
N LEU A 186 0.55 -9.51 17.90
CA LEU A 186 -0.73 -8.83 17.70
C LEU A 186 -1.58 -8.95 18.98
N PRO A 187 -1.59 -7.91 19.85
CA PRO A 187 -2.35 -7.94 21.10
C PRO A 187 -3.87 -7.93 20.86
N PRO A 188 -4.69 -8.29 21.86
CA PRO A 188 -6.15 -8.10 21.81
C PRO A 188 -6.53 -6.68 21.41
N GLY A 189 -7.46 -6.53 20.46
CA GLY A 189 -7.88 -5.26 19.87
C GLY A 189 -6.88 -4.66 18.88
N GLY A 190 -5.68 -5.23 18.72
CA GLY A 190 -4.67 -4.75 17.78
C GLY A 190 -5.00 -5.11 16.33
N THR A 191 -4.42 -4.34 15.41
CA THR A 191 -4.58 -4.53 13.96
C THR A 191 -3.23 -4.70 13.26
N ALA A 192 -3.14 -5.70 12.38
CA ALA A 192 -2.01 -5.92 11.47
C ALA A 192 -2.46 -5.64 10.03
N THR A 193 -1.62 -4.95 9.26
CA THR A 193 -1.91 -4.63 7.84
C THR A 193 -0.83 -5.23 6.95
N PHE A 194 -1.25 -5.97 5.92
CA PHE A 194 -0.40 -6.58 4.90
C PHE A 194 -0.80 -6.02 3.53
N THR A 195 0.18 -5.63 2.71
CA THR A 195 -0.08 -5.16 1.35
C THR A 195 0.67 -5.98 0.30
N TRP A 196 0.12 -6.02 -0.91
CA TRP A 196 0.74 -6.63 -2.09
C TRP A 196 0.64 -5.69 -3.29
N ASP A 197 1.73 -5.61 -4.04
CA ASP A 197 1.68 -5.07 -5.40
C ASP A 197 1.05 -6.15 -6.30
N VAL A 198 -0.05 -5.81 -6.96
CA VAL A 198 -0.80 -6.70 -7.84
C VAL A 198 -0.84 -6.11 -9.24
N VAL A 199 -0.56 -6.93 -10.26
CA VAL A 199 -0.74 -6.56 -11.66
C VAL A 199 -1.85 -7.42 -12.24
N VAL A 200 -2.90 -6.76 -12.74
CA VAL A 200 -4.06 -7.42 -13.35
C VAL A 200 -4.06 -7.14 -14.84
N SER A 201 -4.07 -8.18 -15.66
CA SER A 201 -4.02 -8.10 -17.12
C SER A 201 -5.16 -8.90 -17.72
N GLY A 202 -5.91 -8.32 -18.65
CA GLY A 202 -7.05 -8.97 -19.31
C GLY A 202 -7.78 -8.02 -20.25
N GLN A 203 -8.93 -8.45 -20.74
CA GLN A 203 -9.90 -7.64 -21.46
C GLN A 203 -10.80 -6.86 -20.49
N PRO A 204 -11.45 -5.78 -20.94
CA PRO A 204 -12.43 -5.07 -20.13
C PRO A 204 -13.51 -5.99 -19.55
N ASN A 205 -13.86 -5.74 -18.29
CA ASN A 205 -14.75 -6.54 -17.45
C ASN A 205 -14.21 -7.92 -17.07
N ASP A 206 -13.02 -8.30 -17.56
CA ASP A 206 -12.32 -9.41 -16.94
C ASP A 206 -12.06 -9.08 -15.48
N SER A 207 -12.04 -10.11 -14.66
CA SER A 207 -11.86 -9.90 -13.23
C SER A 207 -11.04 -10.99 -12.61
N CYS A 208 -10.56 -10.68 -11.43
CA CYS A 208 -9.74 -11.55 -10.64
C CYS A 208 -10.09 -11.34 -9.17
N THR A 209 -10.48 -12.42 -8.51
CA THR A 209 -10.88 -12.45 -7.12
C THR A 209 -9.78 -13.11 -6.32
N PHE A 210 -9.23 -12.35 -5.38
CA PHE A 210 -8.30 -12.83 -4.39
C PHE A 210 -9.07 -13.31 -3.17
N THR A 211 -8.68 -14.46 -2.63
CA THR A 211 -9.15 -14.98 -1.36
C THR A 211 -7.94 -15.07 -0.44
N ALA A 212 -7.93 -14.28 0.62
CA ALA A 212 -6.84 -14.24 1.59
C ALA A 212 -7.28 -14.83 2.93
N ASN A 213 -6.34 -15.52 3.57
CA ASN A 213 -6.45 -16.01 4.94
C ASN A 213 -5.10 -15.86 5.63
N ILE A 214 -5.10 -16.01 6.95
CA ILE A 214 -3.87 -16.09 7.73
C ILE A 214 -3.34 -17.52 7.69
N LYS A 215 -2.03 -17.66 7.57
CA LYS A 215 -1.34 -18.95 7.63
C LYS A 215 -1.64 -19.63 8.96
N ASN A 216 -2.06 -20.90 8.90
CA ASN A 216 -2.52 -21.68 10.05
C ASN A 216 -3.66 -20.99 10.86
N GLY A 217 -4.43 -20.12 10.21
CA GLY A 217 -5.57 -19.46 10.82
C GLY A 217 -6.77 -20.38 11.00
N TYR A 218 -7.81 -19.86 11.67
CA TYR A 218 -9.07 -20.57 11.85
C TYR A 218 -9.63 -21.07 10.50
N PRO A 219 -9.93 -22.38 10.33
CA PRO A 219 -10.42 -22.92 9.07
C PRO A 219 -11.66 -22.19 8.55
N GLY A 220 -11.65 -21.81 7.26
CA GLY A 220 -12.74 -21.06 6.63
C GLY A 220 -12.78 -19.57 6.96
N ASN A 221 -11.86 -19.05 7.78
CA ASN A 221 -11.76 -17.62 8.03
C ASN A 221 -10.98 -16.94 6.89
N THR A 222 -11.70 -16.55 5.84
CA THR A 222 -11.17 -15.92 4.64
C THR A 222 -11.82 -14.56 4.41
N ALA A 223 -11.12 -13.70 3.69
CA ALA A 223 -11.68 -12.47 3.12
C ALA A 223 -11.39 -12.42 1.63
N THR A 224 -12.29 -11.80 0.87
CA THR A 224 -12.18 -11.71 -0.58
C THR A 224 -12.14 -10.27 -1.06
N ALA A 225 -11.40 -10.04 -2.14
CA ALA A 225 -11.36 -8.77 -2.84
C ALA A 225 -11.30 -9.03 -4.34
N LYS A 226 -11.97 -8.18 -5.11
CA LYS A 226 -12.09 -8.34 -6.56
C LYS A 226 -11.46 -7.14 -7.25
N PHE A 227 -10.51 -7.41 -8.13
CA PHE A 227 -10.12 -6.48 -9.17
C PHE A 227 -10.95 -6.74 -10.41
N THR A 228 -11.39 -5.66 -11.05
CA THR A 228 -12.00 -5.70 -12.38
C THR A 228 -11.09 -4.93 -13.32
N VAL A 229 -10.70 -5.57 -14.42
CA VAL A 229 -10.04 -4.92 -15.53
C VAL A 229 -11.04 -3.95 -16.11
N THR A 230 -10.77 -2.67 -15.96
CA THR A 230 -11.52 -1.68 -16.71
C THR A 230 -10.84 -1.48 -18.03
N THR A 231 -11.64 -1.24 -19.08
CA THR A 231 -11.09 -0.46 -20.17
C THR A 231 -10.59 0.82 -19.52
N LEU A 232 -9.34 1.17 -19.77
CA LEU A 232 -9.00 2.58 -19.84
C LEU A 232 -9.96 3.14 -20.88
N LYS A 233 -11.11 3.68 -20.44
CA LYS A 233 -12.08 4.33 -21.31
C LYS A 233 -11.48 5.68 -21.67
N VAL A 234 -10.43 5.60 -22.46
CA VAL A 234 -10.03 6.62 -23.39
C VAL A 234 -11.16 6.62 -24.41
N THR A 235 -11.91 7.70 -24.51
CA THR A 235 -12.79 7.90 -25.66
C THR A 235 -11.89 8.06 -26.89
N SER A 236 -11.40 6.97 -27.49
CA SER A 236 -10.61 7.04 -28.72
C SER A 236 -10.78 5.78 -29.58
N THR A 237 -11.45 6.00 -30.71
CA THR A 237 -11.16 5.51 -32.07
C THR A 237 -10.06 4.45 -32.25
N ASP A 238 -10.32 3.46 -33.11
CA ASP A 238 -9.49 2.30 -33.51
C ASP A 238 -8.08 2.58 -34.08
N TRP A 239 -7.52 3.78 -33.92
CA TRP A 239 -6.28 4.22 -34.56
C TRP A 239 -5.00 3.98 -33.74
N ALA A 240 -5.13 3.59 -32.46
CA ALA A 240 -4.00 3.44 -31.54
C ALA A 240 -3.25 2.10 -31.63
N THR A 241 -3.74 1.10 -32.37
CA THR A 241 -3.11 -0.24 -32.45
C THR A 241 -1.92 -0.31 -33.41
N ASN A 242 -1.82 0.61 -34.37
CA ASN A 242 -0.75 0.64 -35.40
C ASN A 242 0.24 1.81 -35.23
N THR A 243 0.10 2.60 -34.17
CA THR A 243 0.89 3.81 -33.92
C THR A 243 1.52 3.70 -32.53
N GLY A 244 2.83 3.94 -32.40
CA GLY A 244 3.59 3.69 -31.18
C GLY A 244 2.97 4.31 -29.92
N ILE A 245 3.21 3.69 -28.77
CA ILE A 245 2.72 4.17 -27.47
C ILE A 245 3.59 5.36 -27.02
N MET A 246 3.00 6.52 -26.76
CA MET A 246 3.70 7.59 -26.05
C MET A 246 3.76 7.24 -24.56
N THR A 247 4.83 7.62 -23.87
CA THR A 247 4.94 7.41 -22.41
C THR A 247 5.34 8.71 -21.71
N ILE A 248 4.92 8.84 -20.46
CA ILE A 248 5.24 9.98 -19.60
C ILE A 248 6.23 9.51 -18.53
N GLN A 249 7.26 10.32 -18.27
CA GLN A 249 8.09 10.14 -17.08
C GLN A 249 7.45 10.87 -15.89
N TYR A 250 6.78 10.15 -14.99
CA TYR A 250 6.03 10.75 -13.87
C TYR A 250 6.88 11.66 -12.95
N THR A 251 8.16 11.35 -12.77
CA THR A 251 9.09 12.17 -11.96
C THR A 251 9.51 13.50 -12.62
N SER A 252 9.13 13.70 -13.89
CA SER A 252 9.39 14.94 -14.62
C SER A 252 8.26 15.95 -14.51
N PHE A 253 7.08 15.56 -13.99
CA PHE A 253 5.94 16.46 -13.84
C PHE A 253 6.29 17.61 -12.87
N GLN A 254 6.10 18.83 -13.35
CA GLN A 254 6.35 20.06 -12.61
C GLN A 254 5.24 21.06 -12.89
N TRP A 255 4.97 21.94 -11.92
CA TRP A 255 4.07 23.06 -12.10
C TRP A 255 4.70 24.36 -11.56
N SER A 256 4.27 25.50 -12.08
CA SER A 256 4.70 26.82 -11.63
C SER A 256 3.53 27.79 -11.56
N GLN A 257 3.54 28.62 -10.53
CA GLN A 257 2.67 29.79 -10.37
C GLN A 257 3.49 31.09 -10.37
N GLY A 258 4.69 31.05 -10.98
CA GLY A 258 5.59 32.20 -11.11
C GLY A 258 6.80 32.11 -10.18
N ASN A 259 7.42 33.28 -9.92
CA ASN A 259 8.54 33.49 -9.02
C ASN A 259 9.80 32.66 -9.34
N ASN A 260 9.98 32.32 -10.62
CA ASN A 260 11.10 31.53 -11.12
C ASN A 260 11.24 30.17 -10.43
N GLN A 261 10.12 29.56 -10.02
CA GLN A 261 10.11 28.26 -9.35
C GLN A 261 9.25 27.23 -10.06
N TRP A 262 9.87 26.08 -10.34
CA TRP A 262 9.17 24.85 -10.72
C TRP A 262 9.04 23.95 -9.49
N ASN A 263 7.80 23.58 -9.18
CA ASN A 263 7.45 22.75 -8.05
C ASN A 263 7.13 21.33 -8.50
N LYS A 264 7.55 20.35 -7.71
CA LYS A 264 7.26 18.92 -7.89
C LYS A 264 6.27 18.36 -6.86
N SER A 265 5.74 19.22 -5.99
CA SER A 265 4.76 18.80 -4.99
C SER A 265 3.41 18.52 -5.64
N TRP A 266 2.58 17.72 -4.97
CA TRP A 266 1.21 17.43 -5.39
C TRP A 266 0.17 18.42 -4.81
N GLN A 267 0.64 19.58 -4.35
CA GLN A 267 -0.17 20.63 -3.72
C GLN A 267 0.09 21.97 -4.42
N LEU A 268 -0.96 22.60 -4.96
CA LEU A 268 -0.89 23.90 -5.64
C LEU A 268 -1.84 24.91 -4.98
N SER A 269 -1.48 26.19 -5.01
CA SER A 269 -2.35 27.24 -4.46
C SER A 269 -3.49 27.57 -5.42
N LYS A 270 -4.69 27.72 -4.86
CA LYS A 270 -5.93 27.96 -5.62
C LYS A 270 -5.92 29.30 -6.35
N SER A 271 -6.70 29.39 -7.43
CA SER A 271 -6.98 30.63 -8.18
C SER A 271 -5.78 31.35 -8.79
N ASN A 272 -4.58 30.79 -8.69
CA ASN A 272 -3.38 31.33 -9.31
C ASN A 272 -3.22 30.79 -10.75
N PRO A 273 -2.79 31.63 -11.71
CA PRO A 273 -2.41 31.16 -13.03
C PRO A 273 -1.30 30.10 -12.91
N THR A 274 -1.53 28.94 -13.53
CA THR A 274 -0.65 27.78 -13.36
C THR A 274 -0.22 27.25 -14.73
N VAL A 275 1.09 27.01 -14.86
CA VAL A 275 1.68 26.32 -16.01
C VAL A 275 2.32 25.02 -15.56
N PHE A 276 2.38 24.05 -16.48
CA PHE A 276 2.93 22.72 -16.23
C PHE A 276 4.05 22.42 -17.20
N SER A 277 4.97 21.57 -16.77
CA SER A 277 6.04 21.01 -17.60
C SER A 277 6.10 19.50 -17.41
N LEU A 278 6.27 18.78 -18.52
CA LEU A 278 6.28 17.32 -18.53
C LEU A 278 7.20 16.79 -19.61
N ASN A 279 7.99 15.77 -19.29
CA ASN A 279 8.75 15.04 -20.30
C ASN A 279 7.89 13.96 -20.97
N VAL A 280 7.76 14.06 -22.29
CA VAL A 280 6.97 13.16 -23.13
C VAL A 280 7.92 12.38 -24.04
N THR A 281 7.85 11.05 -23.97
CA THR A 281 8.71 10.14 -24.75
C THR A 281 7.90 9.46 -25.84
N ASN A 282 8.42 9.48 -27.07
CA ASN A 282 7.89 8.71 -28.18
C ASN A 282 8.57 7.33 -28.20
N SER A 283 7.88 6.30 -27.70
CA SER A 283 8.42 4.94 -27.65
C SER A 283 8.27 4.17 -28.97
N ASN A 284 7.87 4.83 -30.06
CA ASN A 284 7.77 4.20 -31.37
C ASN A 284 9.15 3.64 -31.80
N ALA A 285 9.18 2.36 -32.15
CA ALA A 285 10.40 1.66 -32.56
C ALA A 285 10.77 1.90 -34.04
N THR A 286 9.80 2.34 -34.85
CA THR A 286 9.94 2.48 -36.30
C THR A 286 10.70 3.76 -36.66
N SER A 287 11.82 3.64 -37.36
CA SER A 287 12.58 4.77 -37.89
C SER A 287 11.80 5.51 -38.99
N GLY A 288 11.94 6.83 -39.05
CA GLY A 288 11.31 7.66 -40.09
C GLY A 288 9.86 8.09 -39.82
N SER A 289 9.31 7.81 -38.63
CA SER A 289 7.95 8.20 -38.24
C SER A 289 7.96 9.02 -36.95
N ASN A 290 8.21 10.32 -37.09
CA ASN A 290 8.20 11.28 -36.00
C ASN A 290 6.77 11.48 -35.48
N PHE A 291 6.63 11.70 -34.18
CA PHE A 291 5.36 12.15 -33.61
C PHE A 291 5.30 13.68 -33.67
N TYR A 292 4.30 14.21 -34.36
CA TYR A 292 3.99 15.64 -34.33
C TYR A 292 2.74 15.86 -33.50
N MET A 293 2.88 16.59 -32.41
CA MET A 293 1.82 16.81 -31.42
C MET A 293 0.84 17.90 -31.89
N SER A 294 -0.45 17.66 -31.76
CA SER A 294 -1.48 18.65 -32.12
C SER A 294 -1.62 19.73 -31.04
N SER A 295 -2.04 20.94 -31.45
CA SER A 295 -2.41 22.05 -30.57
C SER A 295 -3.57 21.72 -29.63
N LYS A 296 -4.35 20.68 -29.95
CA LYS A 296 -5.42 20.12 -29.12
C LYS A 296 -4.93 19.31 -27.93
N THR A 297 -3.63 18.98 -27.88
CA THR A 297 -3.04 18.26 -26.75
C THR A 297 -3.17 19.09 -25.48
N SER A 298 -3.76 18.50 -24.44
CA SER A 298 -4.08 19.22 -23.21
C SER A 298 -3.93 18.33 -21.99
N LEU A 299 -3.51 18.95 -20.89
CA LEU A 299 -3.60 18.37 -19.57
C LEU A 299 -5.01 18.68 -19.03
N VAL A 300 -5.75 17.62 -18.72
CA VAL A 300 -7.14 17.71 -18.30
C VAL A 300 -7.26 17.35 -16.83
N PHE A 301 -7.96 18.18 -16.06
CA PHE A 301 -8.23 17.97 -14.64
C PHE A 301 -9.73 17.80 -14.44
N HIS A 302 -10.13 16.59 -14.08
CA HIS A 302 -11.48 16.25 -13.72
C HIS A 302 -11.76 16.59 -12.26
N GLN A 303 -12.81 17.36 -12.00
CA GLN A 303 -13.11 17.81 -10.64
C GLN A 303 -13.89 16.77 -9.84
N ILE A 304 -13.32 16.34 -8.71
CA ILE A 304 -14.00 15.43 -7.78
C ILE A 304 -15.06 16.23 -7.01
N GLY A 305 -16.33 15.87 -7.22
CA GLY A 305 -17.48 16.46 -6.51
C GLY A 305 -18.14 17.65 -7.21
N ASN A 306 -17.62 18.10 -8.37
CA ASN A 306 -18.22 19.13 -9.22
C ASN A 306 -18.37 18.62 -10.66
N SER A 307 -19.23 19.26 -11.45
CA SER A 307 -19.36 18.97 -12.89
C SER A 307 -18.41 19.86 -13.70
N GLY A 308 -17.23 19.36 -14.05
CA GLY A 308 -16.34 20.06 -14.98
C GLY A 308 -14.99 19.40 -15.19
N ASP A 309 -14.45 19.59 -16.39
CA ASP A 309 -13.05 19.29 -16.72
C ASP A 309 -12.34 20.63 -17.00
N LEU A 310 -11.20 20.85 -16.36
CA LEU A 310 -10.33 21.99 -16.65
C LEU A 310 -9.24 21.55 -17.62
N GLN A 311 -9.05 22.29 -18.70
CA GLN A 311 -8.07 21.96 -19.72
C GLN A 311 -6.96 23.01 -19.78
N PHE A 312 -5.72 22.54 -19.78
CA PHE A 312 -4.53 23.34 -20.00
C PHE A 312 -3.88 22.85 -21.29
N PHE A 313 -4.05 23.62 -22.35
CA PHE A 313 -3.54 23.29 -23.68
C PHE A 313 -2.03 23.50 -23.76
N VAL A 314 -1.42 22.70 -24.64
CA VAL A 314 0.01 22.74 -24.94
C VAL A 314 0.45 24.12 -25.45
N VAL A 315 1.65 24.55 -25.09
CA VAL A 315 2.31 25.78 -25.55
C VAL A 315 3.78 25.52 -25.88
N ASN A 316 4.37 26.36 -26.74
CA ASN A 316 5.78 26.21 -27.12
C ASN A 316 6.74 26.75 -26.06
N GLY A 317 6.29 27.70 -25.24
CA GLY A 317 7.09 28.30 -24.19
C GLY A 317 6.24 29.01 -23.14
N VAL A 318 6.80 29.06 -21.92
CA VAL A 318 6.25 29.81 -20.80
C VAL A 318 7.35 30.68 -20.19
N ASP A 319 6.97 31.83 -19.64
CA ASP A 319 7.82 32.64 -18.77
C ASP A 319 7.27 32.58 -17.34
N ILE A 320 8.10 32.15 -16.41
CA ILE A 320 7.77 31.98 -14.99
C ILE A 320 8.50 32.98 -14.09
N THR A 321 9.22 33.95 -14.65
CA THR A 321 10.06 34.88 -13.87
C THR A 321 9.25 35.88 -13.04
N GLY A 322 8.07 36.28 -13.51
CA GLY A 322 7.17 37.18 -12.81
C GLY A 322 6.36 36.52 -11.68
N SER A 323 5.58 37.32 -10.94
CA SER A 323 4.73 36.84 -9.83
C SER A 323 3.60 35.90 -10.26
N THR A 324 3.29 35.86 -11.56
CA THR A 324 2.41 34.90 -12.21
C THR A 324 3.03 34.48 -13.54
N PRO A 325 2.88 33.23 -13.97
CA PRO A 325 3.44 32.77 -15.22
C PRO A 325 2.68 33.37 -16.42
N THR A 326 3.38 33.50 -17.54
CA THR A 326 2.80 33.93 -18.83
C THR A 326 3.21 32.98 -19.95
N ILE A 327 2.47 33.02 -21.07
CA ILE A 327 2.83 32.28 -22.28
C ILE A 327 3.61 33.26 -23.17
N ASN A 328 4.94 33.09 -23.23
CA ASN A 328 5.81 33.91 -24.08
C ASN A 328 5.83 33.39 -25.52
N THR A 329 5.59 32.09 -25.72
CA THR A 329 5.54 31.48 -27.05
C THR A 329 4.27 30.60 -27.17
N PRO A 330 3.20 31.08 -27.83
CA PRO A 330 2.01 30.28 -28.07
C PRO A 330 2.32 29.05 -28.93
N TYR A 331 1.38 28.11 -28.97
CA TYR A 331 1.52 26.91 -29.80
C TYR A 331 1.30 27.23 -31.28
N THR A 332 2.38 27.62 -31.96
CA THR A 332 2.40 27.94 -33.39
C THR A 332 3.53 27.21 -34.09
N CYS A 333 3.36 26.96 -35.39
CA CYS A 333 4.24 26.12 -36.19
C CYS A 333 4.96 26.96 -37.24
N THR A 334 6.18 26.57 -37.59
CA THR A 334 6.87 27.09 -38.78
C THR A 334 6.62 26.17 -39.97
N GLY A 335 5.55 26.43 -40.72
CA GLY A 335 5.16 25.64 -41.91
C GLY A 335 3.72 25.14 -41.87
N PRO A 336 3.15 24.69 -43.00
CA PRO A 336 1.76 24.23 -43.06
C PRO A 336 1.56 22.85 -42.40
N PRO A 337 0.45 22.62 -41.68
CA PRO A 337 -0.55 23.61 -41.27
C PRO A 337 0.04 24.57 -40.22
N THR A 338 -0.26 25.87 -40.35
CA THR A 338 0.44 26.95 -39.61
C THR A 338 0.24 26.94 -38.10
N ASP A 339 -0.75 26.19 -37.61
CA ASP A 339 -1.23 26.29 -36.23
C ASP A 339 -1.48 24.91 -35.56
N ASP A 340 -1.00 23.82 -36.18
CA ASP A 340 -1.16 22.47 -35.65
C ASP A 340 0.05 21.58 -35.96
N PHE A 341 0.36 20.61 -35.10
CA PHE A 341 1.48 19.67 -35.27
C PHE A 341 2.89 20.26 -35.04
N CYS A 342 3.08 21.17 -34.07
CA CYS A 342 4.32 21.95 -33.91
C CYS A 342 5.45 21.23 -33.16
N VAL A 343 5.12 20.45 -32.13
CA VAL A 343 6.11 19.74 -31.33
C VAL A 343 6.43 18.39 -31.99
N ASN A 344 7.61 18.30 -32.58
CA ASN A 344 8.19 17.06 -33.07
C ASN A 344 8.89 16.29 -31.93
N ILE A 345 8.56 15.00 -31.78
CA ILE A 345 9.24 14.03 -30.93
C ILE A 345 9.68 12.84 -31.81
N PRO A 346 10.99 12.72 -32.12
CA PRO A 346 11.50 11.62 -32.94
C PRO A 346 11.25 10.23 -32.32
N PRO A 347 11.24 9.15 -33.11
CA PRO A 347 11.20 7.78 -32.58
C PRO A 347 12.29 7.54 -31.53
N LYS A 348 11.92 6.95 -30.39
CA LYS A 348 12.79 6.74 -29.21
C LYS A 348 13.33 8.03 -28.59
N GLY A 349 12.86 9.19 -29.04
CA GLY A 349 13.21 10.50 -28.52
C GLY A 349 12.25 10.95 -27.43
N TRP A 350 12.60 12.05 -26.78
CA TRP A 350 11.79 12.69 -25.75
C TRP A 350 11.84 14.21 -25.90
N LYS A 351 10.84 14.90 -25.36
CA LYS A 351 10.78 16.36 -25.33
C LYS A 351 10.05 16.85 -24.09
N ILE A 352 10.55 17.94 -23.51
CA ILE A 352 9.82 18.68 -22.49
C ILE A 352 8.72 19.47 -23.18
N VAL A 353 7.50 19.26 -22.71
CA VAL A 353 6.28 19.89 -23.20
C VAL A 353 5.69 20.75 -22.10
N TYR A 354 5.22 21.94 -22.47
CA TYR A 354 4.59 22.87 -21.54
C TYR A 354 3.10 22.95 -21.77
N PHE A 355 2.33 23.09 -20.68
CA PHE A 355 0.88 23.27 -20.72
C PHE A 355 0.50 24.48 -19.91
N GLY A 356 -0.50 25.24 -20.36
CA GLY A 356 -0.90 26.43 -19.63
C GLY A 356 -2.06 27.20 -20.25
N ALA A 357 -2.27 27.09 -21.56
CA ALA A 357 -3.27 27.89 -22.25
C ALA A 357 -4.70 27.43 -21.92
N LYS A 358 -5.65 28.37 -21.76
CA LYS A 358 -7.08 28.06 -21.56
C LYS A 358 -7.77 27.48 -22.80
N THR A 359 -7.22 27.76 -23.98
CA THR A 359 -7.75 27.34 -25.27
C THR A 359 -6.62 26.83 -26.14
N SER A 360 -6.93 25.96 -27.11
CA SER A 360 -5.97 25.52 -28.14
C SER A 360 -5.30 26.74 -28.79
N SER A 361 -3.97 26.73 -28.85
CA SER A 361 -3.13 27.83 -29.37
C SER A 361 -3.32 29.18 -28.68
N GLY A 362 -3.95 29.22 -27.51
CA GLY A 362 -4.18 30.45 -26.75
C GLY A 362 -2.94 30.99 -26.04
N THR A 363 -3.02 32.26 -25.64
CA THR A 363 -1.96 32.97 -24.88
C THR A 363 -2.34 33.25 -23.43
N THR A 364 -3.59 33.01 -23.04
CA THR A 364 -4.07 33.23 -21.67
C THR A 364 -3.83 31.99 -20.81
N VAL A 365 -3.13 32.16 -19.68
CA VAL A 365 -2.86 31.07 -18.73
C VAL A 365 -4.12 30.69 -17.93
N GLY A 366 -4.35 29.39 -17.79
CA GLY A 366 -5.43 28.80 -16.99
C GLY A 366 -5.19 28.88 -15.49
N SER A 367 -6.25 28.74 -14.71
CA SER A 367 -6.20 28.74 -13.24
C SER A 367 -7.24 27.77 -12.69
N PHE A 368 -6.96 27.19 -11.52
CA PHE A 368 -7.92 26.34 -10.82
C PHE A 368 -9.00 27.16 -10.11
N PRO A 369 -10.23 26.64 -9.99
CA PRO A 369 -11.28 27.26 -9.19
C PRO A 369 -10.96 27.22 -7.69
N SER A 370 -11.74 27.96 -6.89
CA SER A 370 -11.48 28.21 -5.48
C SER A 370 -11.70 27.01 -4.53
N THR A 371 -12.27 25.89 -5.00
CA THR A 371 -12.55 24.70 -4.17
C THR A 371 -12.58 23.42 -5.03
N GLY A 372 -11.98 22.32 -4.56
CA GLY A 372 -12.10 20.99 -5.17
C GLY A 372 -10.87 20.10 -4.93
N GLN A 373 -11.02 18.79 -5.17
CA GLN A 373 -9.91 17.88 -5.45
C GLN A 373 -9.99 17.51 -6.93
N ASP A 374 -8.88 17.42 -7.64
CA ASP A 374 -8.91 17.16 -9.09
C ASP A 374 -8.07 15.93 -9.46
N LEU A 375 -8.61 15.11 -10.37
CA LEU A 375 -7.90 14.00 -11.03
C LEU A 375 -7.40 14.48 -12.38
N ALA A 376 -6.10 14.43 -12.61
CA ALA A 376 -5.49 14.79 -13.88
C ALA A 376 -5.37 13.59 -14.82
N TYR A 377 -5.42 13.88 -16.12
CA TYR A 377 -4.97 12.99 -17.18
C TYR A 377 -4.43 13.83 -18.35
N LEU A 378 -3.46 13.31 -19.10
CA LEU A 378 -2.96 13.98 -20.30
C LEU A 378 -3.70 13.43 -21.53
N ALA A 379 -4.39 14.30 -22.26
CA ALA A 379 -4.98 13.98 -23.57
C ALA A 379 -4.00 14.41 -24.67
N VAL A 380 -3.31 13.43 -25.27
CA VAL A 380 -2.34 13.63 -26.34
C VAL A 380 -3.03 13.43 -27.68
N PHE A 381 -2.95 14.43 -28.55
CA PHE A 381 -3.38 14.36 -29.94
C PHE A 381 -2.20 14.63 -30.85
N GLY A 382 -2.19 14.07 -32.05
CA GLY A 382 -1.11 14.30 -32.99
C GLY A 382 -1.19 13.42 -34.21
N LYS A 383 -0.06 13.28 -34.89
CA LYS A 383 0.10 12.34 -35.99
C LYS A 383 1.52 11.79 -36.04
N TYR A 384 1.63 10.56 -36.51
CA TYR A 384 2.90 9.95 -36.88
C TYR A 384 3.18 10.18 -38.36
N ALA A 385 4.25 10.91 -38.68
CA ALA A 385 4.59 11.31 -40.04
C ALA A 385 6.10 11.45 -40.24
N SER A 386 6.55 11.43 -41.50
CA SER A 386 7.98 11.66 -41.84
C SER A 386 8.38 13.13 -41.72
N SER A 387 7.45 14.05 -41.97
CA SER A 387 7.61 15.50 -41.80
C SER A 387 6.37 16.12 -41.18
N GLN A 388 6.48 17.36 -40.70
CA GLN A 388 5.36 18.10 -40.11
C GLN A 388 4.20 18.29 -41.09
N SER A 389 4.52 18.57 -42.35
CA SER A 389 3.54 18.82 -43.42
C SER A 389 3.05 17.54 -44.10
N ALA A 390 3.73 16.40 -43.92
CA ALA A 390 3.31 15.14 -44.52
C ALA A 390 1.97 14.66 -43.95
N SER A 391 1.20 13.96 -44.79
CA SER A 391 0.11 13.12 -44.29
C SER A 391 0.72 12.01 -43.42
N GLY A 392 -0.02 11.65 -42.38
CA GLY A 392 0.43 10.69 -41.39
C GLY A 392 -0.77 10.03 -40.73
N ASN A 393 -0.49 9.01 -39.93
CA ASN A 393 -1.54 8.35 -39.16
C ASN A 393 -1.88 9.26 -37.98
N GLU A 394 -3.14 9.70 -37.91
CA GLU A 394 -3.65 10.44 -36.76
C GLU A 394 -3.54 9.60 -35.50
N TYR A 395 -3.26 10.28 -34.40
CA TYR A 395 -2.98 9.68 -33.11
C TYR A 395 -3.75 10.42 -32.03
N ALA A 396 -4.43 9.66 -31.19
CA ALA A 396 -5.01 10.14 -29.96
C ALA A 396 -4.72 9.12 -28.87
N GLN A 397 -4.29 9.59 -27.72
CA GLN A 397 -4.06 8.77 -26.54
C GLN A 397 -4.35 9.58 -25.29
N ASN A 398 -5.12 9.02 -24.38
CA ASN A 398 -5.10 9.53 -23.01
C ASN A 398 -4.03 8.76 -22.24
N LEU A 399 -3.07 9.49 -21.71
CA LEU A 399 -2.05 8.97 -20.81
C LEU A 399 -2.54 9.22 -19.38
N PRO A 400 -2.98 8.17 -18.65
CA PRO A 400 -3.52 8.34 -17.31
C PRO A 400 -2.39 8.69 -16.33
N TYR A 401 -2.54 9.76 -15.53
CA TYR A 401 -2.09 9.85 -14.12
C TYR A 401 -2.38 11.22 -13.46
N ILE A 402 -2.43 11.18 -12.11
CA ILE A 402 -2.24 12.19 -11.04
C ILE A 402 -3.53 12.55 -10.28
N ALA A 403 -3.57 12.33 -8.96
CA ALA A 403 -4.46 13.06 -8.06
C ALA A 403 -3.72 14.30 -7.53
N LEU A 404 -4.20 15.51 -7.85
CA LEU A 404 -3.68 16.74 -7.24
C LEU A 404 -4.57 17.10 -6.06
N ASN A 405 -3.95 17.27 -4.89
CA ASN A 405 -4.65 17.80 -3.73
C ASN A 405 -4.56 19.32 -3.77
N ILE A 406 -5.70 19.98 -4.00
CA ILE A 406 -5.80 21.43 -4.01
C ILE A 406 -6.41 21.87 -2.67
N PRO A 407 -5.60 22.14 -1.64
CA PRO A 407 -6.09 22.41 -0.28
C PRO A 407 -6.98 23.64 -0.19
#